data_AF-A0A1B8UYK6-F1
#
_entry.id   AF-A0A1B8UYK6-F1
#
_cell.length_a   1.000
_cell.length_b   1.000
_cell.length_c   1.000
_cell.angle_alpha   90.00
_cell.angle_beta   90.00
_cell.angle_gamma   90.00
#
_symmetry.space_group_name_H-M   'P 1'
#
loop_
_entity.id
_entity.type
_entity.pdbx_description
1 polymer ?
#
loop_
_entity_poly.entity_id
_entity_poly.type
_entity_poly.pdbx_seq_one_letter_code
_entity_poly.pdbx_strand_id
1 'polypeptide(L)' 'MDQYWSTTNWAEEDKLFMPKRRVNNRNSYSHPHIIGSFYSQRMKRVVEYESLGERLFFYYLELDRAVMRYYVQPV' A
#
# COMPACT_ATOMS: atom_id res chain seq x y z
N MET A 1 -22.58 2.76 13.33
CA MET A 1 -21.98 2.05 12.18
C MET A 1 -20.48 2.24 12.36
N ASP A 2 -19.63 1.25 12.67
CA ASP A 2 -19.66 -0.17 12.34
C ASP A 2 -18.83 -0.95 13.37
N GLN A 3 -19.46 -1.84 14.14
CA GLN A 3 -18.80 -2.66 15.15
C GLN A 3 -18.48 -4.07 14.62
N TYR A 4 -18.65 -4.31 13.31
CA TYR A 4 -18.54 -5.64 12.70
C TYR A 4 -17.17 -5.97 12.12
N TRP A 5 -16.29 -4.98 11.91
CA TRP A 5 -15.01 -5.16 11.21
C TRP A 5 -13.78 -5.29 12.13
N SER A 6 -13.94 -5.09 13.44
CA SER A 6 -12.81 -5.16 14.38
C SER A 6 -12.33 -6.59 14.67
N THR A 7 -13.10 -7.59 14.26
CA THR A 7 -12.83 -9.02 14.47
C THR A 7 -12.50 -9.78 13.18
N THR A 8 -12.47 -9.10 12.03
CA THR A 8 -12.15 -9.73 10.74
C THR A 8 -10.64 -10.01 10.66
N ASN A 9 -10.28 -11.29 10.57
CA ASN A 9 -8.91 -11.71 10.29
C ASN A 9 -8.63 -11.53 8.79
N TRP A 10 -7.81 -10.54 8.44
CA TRP A 10 -7.48 -10.18 7.05
C TRP A 10 -6.41 -11.06 6.41
N ALA A 11 -6.11 -12.23 6.99
CA ALA A 11 -5.01 -13.07 6.55
C ALA A 11 -5.17 -13.57 5.10
N GLU A 12 -6.39 -13.90 4.68
CA GLU A 12 -6.67 -14.36 3.32
C GLU A 12 -6.54 -13.22 2.31
N GLU A 13 -7.08 -12.03 2.62
CA GLU A 13 -6.94 -10.85 1.78
C GLU A 13 -5.48 -10.40 1.69
N ASP A 14 -4.74 -10.45 2.81
CA ASP A 14 -3.32 -10.15 2.82
C ASP A 14 -2.50 -11.07 1.94
N LYS A 15 -2.87 -12.35 1.90
CA LYS A 15 -2.25 -13.33 1.01
C LYS A 15 -2.66 -13.11 -0.45
N LEU A 16 -3.95 -12.87 -0.70
CA LEU A 16 -4.51 -12.67 -2.04
C LEU A 16 -3.96 -11.43 -2.72
N PHE A 17 -3.86 -10.33 -1.98
CA PHE A 17 -3.42 -9.02 -2.45
C PHE A 17 -1.98 -8.70 -2.03
N MET A 18 -1.19 -9.73 -1.71
CA MET A 18 0.22 -9.54 -1.42
C MET A 18 0.92 -8.91 -2.64
N PRO A 19 1.81 -7.91 -2.46
CA PRO A 19 2.51 -7.29 -3.57
C PRO A 19 3.26 -8.33 -4.39
N LYS A 20 2.90 -8.47 -5.67
CA LYS A 20 3.53 -9.47 -6.57
C LYS A 20 4.84 -8.97 -7.16
N ARG A 21 5.06 -7.65 -7.19
CA ARG A 21 6.29 -7.03 -7.68
C ARG A 21 7.17 -6.67 -6.48
N ARG A 22 8.46 -6.98 -6.58
CA ARG A 22 9.46 -6.26 -5.78
C ARG A 22 9.67 -4.92 -6.44
N VAL A 23 9.71 -3.85 -5.66
CA VAL A 23 10.15 -2.54 -6.11
C VAL A 23 11.60 -2.67 -6.59
N ASN A 24 11.79 -2.90 -7.89
CA ASN A 24 13.09 -3.11 -8.50
C ASN A 24 13.07 -2.61 -9.94
N ASN A 25 13.79 -1.51 -10.14
CA ASN A 25 13.85 -0.72 -11.35
C ASN A 25 14.81 -1.29 -12.41
N ARG A 26 14.67 -2.58 -12.75
CA ARG A 26 15.61 -3.22 -13.68
C ARG A 26 15.66 -2.57 -15.09
N ASN A 27 14.64 -1.77 -15.46
CA ASN A 27 14.54 -1.09 -16.77
C ASN A 27 14.52 0.46 -16.69
N SER A 28 14.81 1.05 -15.54
CA SER A 28 14.52 2.47 -15.27
C SER A 28 15.69 3.44 -15.51
N TYR A 29 16.79 2.97 -16.12
CA TYR A 29 18.05 3.71 -16.21
C TYR A 29 17.95 5.12 -16.83
N SER A 30 16.89 5.41 -17.60
CA SER A 30 16.69 6.69 -18.30
C SER A 30 15.82 7.70 -17.57
N HIS A 31 15.13 7.32 -16.48
CA HIS A 31 14.22 8.20 -15.75
C HIS A 31 14.52 8.15 -14.25
N PRO A 32 14.65 9.30 -13.56
CA PRO A 32 14.77 9.31 -12.11
C PRO A 32 13.42 8.91 -11.50
N HIS A 33 13.32 7.68 -11.03
CA HIS A 33 12.16 7.23 -10.26
C HIS A 33 12.37 7.57 -8.79
N ILE A 34 11.33 8.13 -8.18
CA ILE A 34 11.32 8.36 -6.73
C ILE A 34 10.77 7.08 -6.11
N ILE A 35 11.70 6.19 -5.75
CA ILE A 35 11.41 5.02 -4.95
C ILE A 35 11.54 5.39 -3.48
N GLY A 36 10.58 4.97 -2.68
CA GLY A 36 10.71 5.05 -1.24
C GLY A 36 9.67 4.20 -0.55
N SER A 37 9.65 4.33 0.76
CA SER A 37 8.65 3.68 1.59
C SER A 37 8.29 4.55 2.78
N PHE A 38 7.13 4.26 3.38
CA PHE A 38 6.74 4.84 4.66
C PHE A 38 6.05 3.79 5.52
N TYR A 39 6.09 3.97 6.84
CA TYR A 39 5.36 3.09 7.75
C TYR A 39 3.90 3.51 7.83
N SER A 40 3.00 2.62 7.43
CA SER A 40 1.56 2.83 7.51
C SER A 40 1.05 2.46 8.90
N GLN A 41 0.41 3.43 9.56
CA GLN A 41 -0.22 3.19 10.85
C GLN A 41 -1.51 2.37 10.73
N ARG A 42 -2.25 2.53 9.62
CA ARG A 42 -3.48 1.79 9.34
C ARG A 42 -3.22 0.33 8.99
N MET A 43 -2.19 0.07 8.18
CA MET A 43 -1.83 -1.26 7.72
C MET A 43 -0.84 -1.98 8.65
N LYS A 44 -0.23 -1.26 9.60
CA LYS A 44 0.82 -1.77 10.52
C LYS A 44 2.01 -2.43 9.81
N ARG A 45 2.33 -1.94 8.61
CA ARG A 45 3.43 -2.43 7.76
C ARG A 45 4.04 -1.31 6.94
N VAL A 46 5.20 -1.59 6.34
CA VAL A 46 5.84 -0.68 5.39
C VAL A 46 5.08 -0.72 4.07
N VAL A 47 4.83 0.47 3.51
CA VAL A 47 4.18 0.69 2.21
C VAL A 47 5.22 1.31 1.29
N GLU A 48 5.52 0.62 0.19
CA GLU A 48 6.48 1.05 -0.82
C GLU A 48 5.77 1.78 -1.96
N TYR A 49 6.47 2.71 -2.62
CA TYR A 49 5.99 3.45 -3.78
C TYR A 49 7.12 3.68 -4.78
N GLU A 50 6.78 3.81 -6.06
CA GLU A 50 7.72 4.03 -7.18
C GLU A 50 7.52 5.39 -7.85
N SER A 51 6.56 6.18 -7.36
CA SER A 51 6.32 7.55 -7.82
C SER A 51 5.77 8.44 -6.70
N LEU A 52 5.89 9.77 -6.89
CA LEU A 52 5.23 10.75 -6.01
C LEU A 52 3.70 10.66 -6.07
N GLY A 53 3.15 10.28 -7.23
CA GLY A 53 1.71 10.09 -7.39
C GLY A 53 1.19 8.95 -6.52
N GLU A 54 1.86 7.80 -6.54
CA GLU A 54 1.54 6.67 -5.65
C GLU A 54 1.67 7.05 -4.19
N ARG A 55 2.75 7.76 -3.82
CA ARG A 55 2.93 8.25 -2.45
C ARG A 55 1.77 9.15 -2.00
N LEU A 56 1.38 10.13 -2.82
CA LEU A 56 0.25 11.01 -2.51
C LEU A 56 -1.06 10.24 -2.42
N PHE A 57 -1.28 9.28 -3.31
CA PHE A 57 -2.45 8.41 -3.29
C PHE A 57 -2.54 7.61 -1.99
N PHE A 58 -1.45 6.96 -1.57
CA PHE A 58 -1.41 6.23 -0.30
C PHE A 58 -1.62 7.15 0.92
N TYR A 59 -1.18 8.41 0.86
CA TYR A 59 -1.49 9.38 1.92
C TYR A 59 -2.98 9.72 1.99
N TYR A 60 -3.67 9.85 0.86
CA TYR A 60 -5.12 10.02 0.89
C TYR A 60 -5.84 8.82 1.49
N LEU A 61 -5.40 7.60 1.16
CA LEU A 61 -5.94 6.37 1.77
C LEU A 61 -5.66 6.28 3.27
N GLU A 62 -4.53 6.82 3.73
CA GLU A 62 -4.23 6.91 5.16
C GLU A 62 -5.10 7.91 5.91
N LEU A 63 -5.47 9.01 5.29
CA LEU A 63 -6.25 10.06 5.93
C LEU A 63 -7.76 9.80 5.89
N ASP A 64 -8.24 9.11 4.86
CA ASP A 64 -9.66 8.81 4.72
C ASP A 64 -10.14 7.85 5.82
N ARG A 65 -11.19 8.25 6.54
CA ARG A 65 -11.76 7.46 7.65
C ARG A 65 -12.58 6.27 7.15
N ALA A 66 -13.05 6.30 5.91
CA ALA A 66 -13.83 5.21 5.29
C ALA A 66 -12.94 4.04 4.83
N VAL A 67 -11.66 4.29 4.59
CA VAL A 67 -10.72 3.26 4.12
C VAL A 67 -10.36 2.32 5.27
N MET A 68 -10.73 1.05 5.22
CA MET A 68 -10.32 0.10 6.28
C MET A 68 -8.92 -0.45 6.04
N ARG A 69 -8.59 -0.74 4.79
CA ARG A 69 -7.36 -1.43 4.39
C ARG A 69 -7.03 -1.10 2.94
N TYR A 70 -5.75 -1.11 2.58
CA TYR A 70 -5.30 -0.94 1.20
C TYR A 70 -4.05 -1.77 0.90
N TYR A 71 -3.88 -2.09 -0.38
CA TYR A 71 -2.84 -2.97 -0.87
C TYR A 71 -2.00 -2.26 -1.91
N VAL A 72 -0.68 -2.35 -1.77
CA VAL A 72 0.26 -1.86 -2.77
C VAL A 72 0.19 -2.80 -3.96
N GLN A 73 -0.14 -2.23 -5.12
CA GLN A 73 -0.24 -2.85 -6.45
C GLN A 73 -0.38 -4.40 -6.45
N PRO A 74 -1.56 -4.94 -6.15
CA PRO A 74 -1.86 -6.32 -6.49
C PRO A 74 -2.03 -6.40 -8.01
N VAL A 75 -1.24 -7.24 -8.70
CA VAL A 75 -1.51 -7.60 -10.11
C VAL A 75 -2.35 -8.86 -10.15
#